data_AF-A0A848WZE6-F1
#
_entry.id   AF-A0A848WZE6-F1
#
_cell.length_a   1.000
_cell.length_b   1.000
_cell.length_c   1.000
_cell.angle_alpha   90.00
_cell.angle_beta   90.00
_cell.angle_gamma   90.00
#
_symmetry.space_group_name_H-M   'P 1'
#
loop_
_entity.id
_entity.type
_entity.pdbx_description
1 polymer ?
#
loop_
_entity_poly.entity_id
_entity_poly.type
_entity_poly.pdbx_seq_one_letter_code
_entity_poly.pdbx_strand_id
1 'polypeptide(L)'
;MKMRFPSTSIFRLFALFLPAFVLFAGPSSAADRVLYLGDSLSMGAFGKTIDQNMREAGLEVYTVVAGGASPYYWLKAYQPLPCTIGFWEKTPSSDRRLGYVRAVPKLEDLIAEHEPNVVIVQTGINLYATLRSRRRPKSDNINEVRSLIDQMCKSIAESGAKGYWVLPPHSHEKRYSASLQNELATIMRETVKEYNGAVFESQKCTKFTDPYPATDGIHYGPIEARQWASRVVSDFNVYMKINSSYASKVPLRATPIKVSPQSTAAFLAVEKSKINEQVEPVVNAKLDPNQPVELKLRLVAKSTIQNLNEAPYRHALGVFEYEVVKDLRGNYPLKKIRVAHGVVFNRRFTSAARRKIGDEIALELVPLSKYPNLNTWHTVDSLRANFDLPLYTPRLN
;
A
#
# COMPACT_ATOMS: atom_id res chain seq x y z
N MET A 1 82.45 26.72 -56.22
CA MET A 1 82.58 28.15 -56.57
C MET A 1 81.21 28.82 -56.41
N LYS A 2 81.12 29.85 -55.54
CA LYS A 2 80.04 30.85 -55.34
C LYS A 2 78.62 30.32 -54.99
N MET A 3 78.09 30.51 -53.79
CA MET A 3 77.64 31.71 -53.04
C MET A 3 76.14 32.06 -53.19
N ARG A 4 75.49 32.17 -52.02
CA ARG A 4 74.41 33.09 -51.57
C ARG A 4 72.93 32.67 -51.64
N PHE A 5 72.31 32.67 -50.44
CA PHE A 5 70.88 32.79 -50.09
C PHE A 5 70.31 34.19 -50.42
N PRO A 6 68.96 34.40 -50.48
CA PRO A 6 68.14 34.77 -49.29
C PRO A 6 66.79 34.00 -49.19
N SER A 7 66.35 33.59 -47.99
CA SER A 7 65.32 34.25 -47.15
C SER A 7 63.91 34.33 -47.76
N THR A 8 62.93 33.65 -47.14
CA THR A 8 61.69 34.29 -46.61
C THR A 8 60.90 33.34 -45.69
N SER A 9 60.59 33.87 -44.50
CA SER A 9 59.32 33.77 -43.75
C SER A 9 58.86 32.44 -43.15
N ILE A 10 59.23 32.30 -41.88
CA ILE A 10 58.64 31.41 -40.87
C ILE A 10 57.29 31.99 -40.41
N PHE A 11 56.18 31.31 -40.70
CA PHE A 11 54.93 31.50 -39.95
C PHE A 11 54.97 30.60 -38.71
N ARG A 12 55.16 31.21 -37.52
CA ARG A 12 54.95 30.53 -36.24
C ARG A 12 53.45 30.51 -35.95
N LEU A 13 52.81 29.35 -36.12
CA LEU A 13 51.49 29.08 -35.54
C LEU A 13 51.70 28.73 -34.06
N PHE A 14 51.27 29.61 -33.16
CA PHE A 14 51.14 29.31 -31.74
C PHE A 14 49.97 28.32 -31.58
N ALA A 15 50.28 27.04 -31.42
CA ALA A 15 49.31 26.05 -30.94
C ALA A 15 49.13 26.27 -29.43
N LEU A 16 48.02 26.91 -29.05
CA LEU A 16 47.51 26.93 -27.69
C LEU A 16 47.14 25.50 -27.29
N PHE A 17 47.97 24.87 -26.46
CA PHE A 17 47.62 23.67 -25.73
C PHE A 17 46.57 24.04 -24.67
N LEU A 18 45.28 23.86 -24.98
CA LEU A 18 44.26 23.75 -23.96
C LEU A 18 44.40 22.38 -23.29
N PRO A 19 44.54 22.29 -21.95
CA PRO A 19 44.41 21.02 -21.26
C PRO A 19 42.96 20.56 -21.40
N ALA A 20 42.76 19.47 -22.14
CA ALA A 20 41.50 18.75 -22.15
C ALA A 20 41.27 18.19 -20.74
N PHE A 21 40.50 18.92 -19.92
CA PHE A 21 39.92 18.37 -18.71
C PHE A 21 38.94 17.27 -19.13
N VAL A 22 39.42 16.02 -19.12
CA VAL A 22 38.57 14.84 -19.10
C VAL A 22 37.84 14.89 -17.76
N LEU A 23 36.63 15.43 -17.78
CA LEU A 23 35.66 15.24 -16.71
C LEU A 23 35.37 13.75 -16.66
N PHE A 24 36.06 13.03 -15.76
CA PHE A 24 35.62 11.72 -15.32
C PHE A 24 34.28 11.92 -14.63
N ALA A 25 33.19 11.77 -15.39
CA ALA A 25 31.91 11.42 -14.82
C ALA A 25 32.12 10.05 -14.16
N GLY A 26 32.41 10.05 -12.86
CA GLY A 26 32.39 8.82 -12.07
C GLY A 26 31.04 8.12 -12.29
N PRO A 27 31.00 6.78 -12.26
CA PRO A 27 29.73 6.07 -12.40
C PRO A 27 28.76 6.65 -11.36
N SER A 28 27.70 7.28 -11.85
CA SER A 28 26.54 7.53 -11.01
C SER A 28 26.13 6.13 -10.56
N SER A 29 26.36 5.81 -9.28
CA SER A 29 25.90 4.55 -8.70
C SER A 29 24.41 4.50 -8.99
N ALA A 30 24.00 3.64 -9.94
CA ALA A 30 22.60 3.47 -10.26
C ALA A 30 21.88 3.16 -8.94
N ALA A 31 20.75 3.81 -8.71
CA ALA A 31 19.95 3.56 -7.53
C ALA A 31 19.59 2.06 -7.51
N ASP A 32 19.69 1.42 -6.33
CA ASP A 32 19.26 0.03 -6.20
C ASP A 32 17.78 -0.08 -6.60
N ARG A 33 17.49 -1.02 -7.50
CA ARG A 33 16.15 -1.31 -8.00
C ARG A 33 15.46 -2.31 -7.07
N VAL A 34 14.26 -1.96 -6.61
CA VAL A 34 13.47 -2.77 -5.69
C VAL A 34 12.16 -3.18 -6.36
N LEU A 35 11.88 -4.48 -6.40
CA LEU A 35 10.54 -4.98 -6.73
C LEU A 35 9.81 -5.30 -5.42
N TYR A 36 8.71 -4.61 -5.14
CA TYR A 36 7.88 -4.82 -3.96
C TYR A 36 6.57 -5.51 -4.33
N LEU A 37 6.41 -6.76 -3.89
CA LEU A 37 5.21 -7.55 -4.02
C LEU A 37 4.38 -7.52 -2.73
N GLY A 38 3.09 -7.23 -2.85
CA GLY A 38 2.18 -7.13 -1.70
C GLY A 38 0.82 -7.82 -1.88
N ASP A 39 0.18 -8.18 -0.77
CA ASP A 39 -1.21 -8.63 -0.73
C ASP A 39 -2.19 -7.53 -0.23
N SER A 40 -3.37 -7.91 0.28
CA SER A 40 -4.35 -6.93 0.75
C SER A 40 -3.86 -6.06 1.90
N LEU A 41 -2.88 -6.53 2.70
CA LEU A 41 -2.28 -5.74 3.77
C LEU A 41 -1.45 -4.58 3.22
N SER A 42 -0.90 -4.72 2.01
CA SER A 42 -0.14 -3.68 1.31
C SER A 42 -0.99 -2.66 0.55
N MET A 43 -2.30 -2.88 0.40
CA MET A 43 -3.15 -2.00 -0.40
C MET A 43 -3.31 -0.59 0.22
N GLY A 44 -3.28 -0.51 1.55
CA GLY A 44 -3.50 0.72 2.30
C GLY A 44 -2.24 1.31 2.90
N ALA A 45 -2.35 1.76 4.16
CA ALA A 45 -1.33 2.56 4.82
C ALA A 45 0.02 1.86 4.98
N PHE A 46 0.03 0.53 5.20
CA PHE A 46 1.27 -0.25 5.30
C PHE A 46 2.11 -0.16 4.02
N GLY A 47 1.57 -0.60 2.87
CA GLY A 47 2.33 -0.63 1.63
C GLY A 47 2.67 0.76 1.09
N LYS A 48 1.80 1.76 1.30
CA LYS A 48 2.13 3.16 0.99
C LYS A 48 3.33 3.67 1.77
N THR A 49 3.41 3.32 3.05
CA THR A 49 4.50 3.76 3.92
C THR A 49 5.81 3.13 3.47
N ILE A 50 5.81 1.84 3.16
CA ILE A 50 6.98 1.14 2.61
C ILE A 50 7.45 1.76 1.30
N ASP A 51 6.56 1.86 0.30
CA ASP A 51 6.89 2.42 -1.02
C ASP A 51 7.43 3.85 -0.91
N GLN A 52 6.77 4.71 -0.12
CA GLN A 52 7.19 6.09 0.05
C GLN A 52 8.58 6.19 0.70
N ASN A 53 8.82 5.46 1.79
CA ASN A 53 10.11 5.53 2.50
C ASN A 53 11.26 5.00 1.63
N MET A 54 11.03 3.95 0.83
CA MET A 54 12.05 3.42 -0.08
C MET A 54 12.41 4.41 -1.18
N ARG A 55 11.41 5.09 -1.76
CA ARG A 55 11.66 6.14 -2.76
C ARG A 55 12.35 7.36 -2.15
N GLU A 56 11.97 7.76 -0.94
CA GLU A 56 12.63 8.84 -0.20
C GLU A 56 14.09 8.50 0.17
N ALA A 57 14.39 7.21 0.37
CA ALA A 57 15.76 6.71 0.53
C ALA A 57 16.57 6.70 -0.79
N GLY A 58 15.97 7.12 -1.91
CA GLY A 58 16.62 7.20 -3.22
C GLY A 58 16.60 5.90 -4.01
N LEU A 59 15.80 4.91 -3.61
CA LEU A 59 15.67 3.64 -4.32
C LEU A 59 14.71 3.76 -5.51
N GLU A 60 14.98 3.00 -6.57
CA GLU A 60 14.07 2.88 -7.69
C GLU A 60 13.08 1.73 -7.43
N VAL A 61 11.86 2.07 -7.02
CA VAL A 61 10.88 1.07 -6.57
C VAL A 61 9.85 0.77 -7.66
N TYR A 62 9.57 -0.52 -7.84
CA TYR A 62 8.47 -1.08 -8.62
C TYR A 62 7.54 -1.81 -7.65
N THR A 63 6.38 -1.23 -7.38
CA THR A 63 5.42 -1.77 -6.42
C THR A 63 4.28 -2.44 -7.16
N VAL A 64 4.02 -3.72 -6.89
CA VAL A 64 2.89 -4.49 -7.43
C VAL A 64 2.17 -5.18 -6.28
N VAL A 65 0.94 -4.76 -6.04
CA VAL A 65 0.11 -5.23 -4.92
C VAL A 65 -1.21 -5.74 -5.46
N ALA A 66 -1.57 -6.96 -5.08
CA ALA A 66 -2.83 -7.57 -5.45
C ALA A 66 -3.57 -8.08 -4.20
N GLY A 67 -4.75 -7.52 -3.93
CA GLY A 67 -5.58 -7.92 -2.80
C GLY A 67 -5.92 -9.42 -2.86
N GLY A 68 -5.70 -10.12 -1.73
CA GLY A 68 -5.90 -11.57 -1.64
C GLY A 68 -4.82 -12.43 -2.29
N ALA A 69 -3.72 -11.82 -2.77
CA ALA A 69 -2.65 -12.57 -3.42
C ALA A 69 -1.99 -13.58 -2.47
N SER A 70 -1.66 -14.72 -3.07
CA SER A 70 -0.81 -15.79 -2.54
C SER A 70 0.22 -16.13 -3.62
N PRO A 71 1.23 -16.98 -3.37
CA PRO A 71 2.20 -17.39 -4.40
C PRO A 71 1.61 -17.84 -5.74
N TYR A 72 0.42 -18.48 -5.74
CA TYR A 72 -0.33 -18.81 -6.97
C TYR A 72 -0.56 -17.64 -7.94
N TYR A 73 -0.69 -16.41 -7.42
CA TYR A 73 -0.86 -15.22 -8.25
C TYR A 73 0.44 -14.87 -8.97
N TRP A 74 1.57 -15.01 -8.28
CA TRP A 74 2.87 -14.52 -8.70
C TRP A 74 3.61 -15.50 -9.60
N LEU A 75 3.53 -16.80 -9.35
CA LEU A 75 4.34 -17.80 -10.05
C LEU A 75 3.80 -18.12 -11.46
N LYS A 76 4.67 -18.18 -12.47
CA LYS A 76 4.33 -18.56 -13.86
C LYS A 76 3.86 -20.00 -14.01
N ALA A 77 4.30 -20.88 -13.11
CA ALA A 77 3.86 -22.28 -13.09
C ALA A 77 2.33 -22.43 -12.90
N TYR A 78 1.65 -21.36 -12.48
CA TYR A 78 0.21 -21.34 -12.29
C TYR A 78 -0.47 -20.38 -13.26
N GLN A 79 -1.71 -20.72 -13.63
CA GLN A 79 -2.53 -19.92 -14.52
C GLN A 79 -2.63 -18.45 -14.06
N PRO A 80 -2.80 -17.49 -15.00
CA PRO A 80 -3.10 -16.11 -14.66
C PRO A 80 -4.39 -16.02 -13.82
N LEU A 81 -4.32 -15.32 -12.69
CA LEU A 81 -5.46 -15.13 -11.80
C LEU A 81 -5.91 -13.66 -11.82
N PRO A 82 -7.23 -13.38 -11.89
CA PRO A 82 -7.74 -12.03 -11.76
C PRO A 82 -7.62 -11.56 -10.30
N CYS A 83 -7.49 -10.25 -10.10
CA CYS A 83 -7.65 -9.63 -8.78
C CYS A 83 -8.89 -8.75 -8.79
N THR A 84 -9.84 -9.06 -7.89
CA THR A 84 -11.15 -8.37 -7.79
C THR A 84 -11.30 -7.54 -6.50
N ILE A 85 -10.33 -7.65 -5.59
CA ILE A 85 -10.35 -6.97 -4.28
C ILE A 85 -9.71 -5.58 -4.39
N GLY A 86 -8.70 -5.46 -5.24
CA GLY A 86 -7.99 -4.22 -5.49
C GLY A 86 -6.58 -4.50 -5.96
N PHE A 87 -6.12 -3.72 -6.94
CA PHE A 87 -4.79 -3.82 -7.51
C PHE A 87 -4.10 -2.47 -7.44
N TRP A 88 -2.84 -2.45 -7.03
CA TRP A 88 -2.02 -1.25 -7.01
C TRP A 88 -0.68 -1.54 -7.68
N GLU A 89 -0.37 -0.74 -8.69
CA GLU A 89 0.89 -0.77 -9.42
C GLU A 89 1.49 0.63 -9.38
N LYS A 90 2.77 0.72 -9.00
CA LYS A 90 3.48 1.99 -8.97
C LYS A 90 4.92 1.81 -9.45
N THR A 91 5.27 2.58 -10.48
CA THR A 91 6.59 2.64 -11.10
C THR A 91 7.16 4.06 -10.89
N PRO A 92 8.40 4.35 -11.33
CA PRO A 92 8.91 5.72 -11.34
C PRO A 92 8.05 6.72 -12.14
N SER A 93 7.28 6.24 -13.13
CA SER A 93 6.51 7.09 -14.05
C SER A 93 4.99 6.99 -13.89
N SER A 94 4.47 6.02 -13.13
CA SER A 94 3.02 5.81 -12.96
C SER A 94 2.62 5.38 -11.56
N ASP A 95 1.45 5.80 -11.10
CA ASP A 95 0.76 5.26 -9.91
C ASP A 95 -0.68 4.92 -10.28
N ARG A 96 -0.98 3.62 -10.35
CA ARG A 96 -2.24 3.09 -10.87
C ARG A 96 -2.92 2.23 -9.81
N ARG A 97 -4.15 2.60 -9.45
CA ARG A 97 -4.98 1.88 -8.47
C ARG A 97 -6.31 1.47 -9.06
N LEU A 98 -6.53 0.17 -9.19
CA LEU A 98 -7.69 -0.41 -9.85
C LEU A 98 -8.51 -1.24 -8.88
N GLY A 99 -9.81 -1.36 -9.15
CA GLY A 99 -10.66 -2.32 -8.43
C GLY A 99 -10.53 -3.73 -9.00
N TYR A 100 -10.15 -3.84 -10.28
CA TYR A 100 -10.10 -5.08 -11.01
C TYR A 100 -8.93 -5.10 -11.99
N VAL A 101 -8.24 -6.25 -12.06
CA VAL A 101 -7.38 -6.63 -13.18
C VAL A 101 -7.69 -8.05 -13.61
N ARG A 102 -7.65 -8.30 -14.92
CA ARG A 102 -7.91 -9.62 -15.49
C ARG A 102 -6.83 -10.64 -15.14
N ALA A 103 -5.58 -10.18 -15.02
CA ALA A 103 -4.44 -10.99 -14.67
C ALA A 103 -3.47 -10.15 -13.83
N VAL A 104 -3.03 -10.70 -12.71
CA VAL A 104 -1.90 -10.15 -11.95
C VAL A 104 -0.59 -10.51 -12.68
N PRO A 105 0.35 -9.56 -12.88
CA PRO A 105 1.64 -9.84 -13.48
C PRO A 105 2.44 -10.89 -12.70
N LYS A 106 3.19 -11.74 -13.42
CA LYS A 106 3.96 -12.83 -12.81
C LYS A 106 5.32 -12.34 -12.32
N LEU A 107 5.82 -12.90 -11.23
CA LEU A 107 7.09 -12.56 -10.59
C LEU A 107 8.24 -12.64 -11.59
N GLU A 108 8.29 -13.72 -12.37
CA GLU A 108 9.35 -13.98 -13.33
C GLU A 108 9.31 -12.99 -14.50
N ASP A 109 8.12 -12.49 -14.88
CA ASP A 109 8.01 -11.40 -15.87
C ASP A 109 8.46 -10.06 -15.26
N LEU A 110 8.03 -9.76 -14.03
CA LEU A 110 8.40 -8.53 -13.33
C LEU A 110 9.91 -8.45 -13.06
N ILE A 111 10.55 -9.58 -12.73
CA ILE A 111 12.01 -9.68 -12.58
C ILE A 111 12.70 -9.42 -13.91
N ALA A 112 12.23 -10.05 -14.99
CA ALA A 112 12.82 -9.89 -16.32
C ALA A 112 12.66 -8.45 -16.85
N GLU A 113 11.53 -7.80 -16.56
CA GLU A 113 11.22 -6.45 -17.02
C GLU A 113 11.98 -5.37 -16.24
N HIS A 114 12.11 -5.52 -14.92
CA HIS A 114 12.64 -4.47 -14.05
C HIS A 114 14.04 -4.75 -13.48
N GLU A 115 14.55 -5.97 -13.65
CA GLU A 115 15.88 -6.42 -13.20
C GLU A 115 16.24 -5.93 -11.77
N PRO A 116 15.38 -6.22 -10.78
CA PRO A 116 15.56 -5.69 -9.43
C PRO A 116 16.82 -6.26 -8.77
N ASN A 117 17.51 -5.44 -7.97
CA ASN A 117 18.59 -5.90 -7.10
C ASN A 117 18.02 -6.62 -5.86
N VAL A 118 16.80 -6.27 -5.46
CA VAL A 118 16.11 -6.82 -4.30
C VAL A 118 14.63 -7.00 -4.57
N VAL A 119 14.07 -8.14 -4.18
CA VAL A 119 12.63 -8.40 -4.20
C VAL A 119 12.12 -8.45 -2.77
N ILE A 120 11.22 -7.52 -2.45
CA ILE A 120 10.51 -7.46 -1.18
C ILE A 120 9.19 -8.19 -1.33
N VAL A 121 8.97 -9.17 -0.46
CA VAL A 121 7.78 -10.02 -0.54
C VAL A 121 6.96 -9.87 0.74
N GLN A 122 5.88 -9.09 0.68
CA GLN A 122 4.81 -9.08 1.69
C GLN A 122 3.59 -9.83 1.14
N THR A 123 3.72 -11.14 1.02
CA THR A 123 2.60 -12.06 0.82
C THR A 123 2.78 -13.24 1.77
N GLY A 124 1.71 -13.66 2.42
CA GLY A 124 1.77 -14.85 3.28
C GLY A 124 0.52 -15.07 4.09
N ILE A 125 -0.24 -14.00 4.40
CA ILE A 125 -1.47 -14.14 5.18
C ILE A 125 -2.50 -15.06 4.51
N ASN A 126 -2.54 -15.05 3.17
CA ASN A 126 -3.46 -15.89 2.40
C ASN A 126 -3.03 -17.37 2.36
N LEU A 127 -1.78 -17.71 2.73
CA LEU A 127 -1.31 -19.09 2.85
C LEU A 127 -1.94 -19.82 4.04
N TYR A 128 -2.54 -19.12 5.02
CA TYR A 128 -3.32 -19.78 6.07
C TYR A 128 -4.48 -20.61 5.50
N ALA A 129 -5.08 -20.19 4.39
CA ALA A 129 -6.15 -20.96 3.74
C ALA A 129 -5.65 -22.33 3.26
N THR A 130 -4.46 -22.36 2.66
CA THR A 130 -3.76 -23.57 2.23
C THR A 130 -3.35 -24.41 3.43
N LEU A 131 -2.72 -23.79 4.44
CA LEU A 131 -2.15 -24.48 5.61
C LEU A 131 -3.22 -25.17 6.49
N ARG A 132 -4.42 -24.58 6.57
CA ARG A 132 -5.53 -25.08 7.40
C ARG A 132 -6.60 -25.86 6.64
N SER A 133 -6.39 -26.09 5.34
CA SER A 133 -7.37 -26.77 4.49
C SER A 133 -7.70 -28.16 5.06
N ARG A 134 -8.99 -28.48 5.16
CA ARG A 134 -9.46 -29.81 5.58
C ARG A 134 -9.66 -30.78 4.41
N ARG A 135 -9.35 -30.33 3.18
CA ARG A 135 -9.56 -31.13 1.95
C ARG A 135 -8.49 -32.20 1.73
N ARG A 136 -7.37 -32.13 2.43
CA ARG A 136 -6.23 -33.03 2.32
C ARG A 136 -5.50 -33.16 3.66
N PRO A 137 -4.64 -34.18 3.85
CA PRO A 137 -3.81 -34.34 5.04
C PRO A 137 -3.00 -33.08 5.38
N LYS A 138 -2.72 -32.91 6.68
CA LYS A 138 -1.95 -31.76 7.18
C LYS A 138 -0.52 -31.72 6.61
N SER A 139 0.12 -32.87 6.44
CA SER A 139 1.43 -33.00 5.79
C SER A 139 1.43 -32.39 4.39
N ASP A 140 0.38 -32.65 3.61
CA ASP A 140 0.27 -32.20 2.23
C ASP A 140 0.03 -30.69 2.17
N ASN A 141 -0.71 -30.14 3.14
CA ASN A 141 -0.83 -28.69 3.29
C ASN A 141 0.51 -28.02 3.58
N ILE A 142 1.33 -28.59 4.47
CA ILE A 142 2.65 -28.08 4.82
C ILE A 142 3.57 -28.14 3.59
N ASN A 143 3.59 -29.27 2.89
CA ASN A 143 4.40 -29.47 1.69
C ASN A 143 4.01 -28.50 0.57
N GLU A 144 2.71 -28.28 0.35
CA GLU A 144 2.22 -27.30 -0.62
C GLU A 144 2.68 -25.88 -0.25
N VAL A 145 2.47 -25.45 1.01
CA VAL A 145 2.90 -24.12 1.46
C VAL A 145 4.40 -23.94 1.27
N ARG A 146 5.20 -24.93 1.69
CA ARG A 146 6.66 -24.93 1.50
C ARG A 146 7.02 -24.83 0.02
N SER A 147 6.45 -25.67 -0.84
CA SER A 147 6.74 -25.69 -2.28
C SER A 147 6.41 -24.36 -2.95
N LEU A 148 5.32 -23.70 -2.56
CA LEU A 148 4.95 -22.39 -3.10
C LEU A 148 5.95 -21.29 -2.73
N ILE A 149 6.44 -21.29 -1.49
CA ILE A 149 7.45 -20.33 -1.03
C ILE A 149 8.79 -20.63 -1.69
N ASP A 150 9.17 -21.91 -1.74
CA ASP A 150 10.39 -22.42 -2.37
C ASP A 150 10.49 -21.98 -3.83
N GLN A 151 9.43 -22.16 -4.63
CA GLN A 151 9.40 -21.73 -6.02
C GLN A 151 9.59 -20.21 -6.19
N MET A 152 9.01 -19.39 -5.31
CA MET A 152 9.22 -17.94 -5.33
C MET A 152 10.67 -17.58 -4.95
N CYS A 153 11.20 -18.18 -3.89
CA CYS A 153 12.58 -18.00 -3.46
C CYS A 153 13.57 -18.38 -4.56
N LYS A 154 13.35 -19.53 -5.21
CA LYS A 154 14.14 -20.01 -6.33
C LYS A 154 14.14 -19.01 -7.49
N SER A 155 12.96 -18.55 -7.91
CA SER A 155 12.83 -17.57 -9.00
C SER A 155 13.57 -16.26 -8.70
N ILE A 156 13.52 -15.79 -7.45
CA ILE A 156 14.26 -14.60 -7.01
C ILE A 156 15.77 -14.88 -7.02
N ALA A 157 16.22 -15.99 -6.43
CA ALA A 157 17.64 -16.33 -6.33
C ALA A 157 18.29 -16.57 -7.69
N GLU A 158 17.61 -17.26 -8.61
CA GLU A 158 18.10 -17.53 -9.97
C GLU A 158 18.26 -16.24 -10.80
N SER A 159 17.54 -15.17 -10.47
CA SER A 159 17.71 -13.86 -11.10
C SER A 159 18.93 -13.07 -10.59
N GLY A 160 19.58 -13.53 -9.52
CA GLY A 160 20.64 -12.81 -8.83
C GLY A 160 20.13 -11.72 -7.87
N ALA A 161 18.82 -11.48 -7.80
CA ALA A 161 18.23 -10.57 -6.84
C ALA A 161 18.25 -11.14 -5.42
N LYS A 162 18.34 -10.26 -4.42
CA LYS A 162 18.21 -10.64 -3.01
C LYS A 162 16.73 -10.74 -2.61
N GLY A 163 16.36 -11.78 -1.87
CA GLY A 163 15.02 -11.88 -1.27
C GLY A 163 14.95 -11.22 0.10
N TYR A 164 13.96 -10.35 0.32
CA TYR A 164 13.61 -9.81 1.64
C TYR A 164 12.13 -10.06 1.93
N TRP A 165 11.84 -10.95 2.88
CA TRP A 165 10.49 -11.46 3.14
C TRP A 165 9.89 -10.86 4.39
N VAL A 166 8.76 -10.18 4.26
CA VAL A 166 7.98 -9.68 5.39
C VAL A 166 7.00 -10.77 5.81
N LEU A 167 7.29 -11.46 6.93
CA LEU A 167 6.43 -12.53 7.42
C LEU A 167 5.06 -11.99 7.83
N PRO A 168 3.99 -12.82 7.86
CA PRO A 168 2.65 -12.36 8.24
C PRO A 168 2.62 -11.73 9.64
N PRO A 169 1.87 -10.63 9.85
CA PRO A 169 1.72 -10.00 11.15
C PRO A 169 0.80 -10.83 12.07
N HIS A 170 0.74 -10.45 13.34
CA HIS A 170 -0.11 -11.13 14.33
C HIS A 170 -1.60 -10.95 14.01
N SER A 171 -2.30 -12.01 13.62
CA SER A 171 -3.75 -11.99 13.43
C SER A 171 -4.50 -12.19 14.74
N HIS A 172 -5.79 -11.84 14.79
CA HIS A 172 -6.61 -12.15 15.96
C HIS A 172 -6.70 -13.68 16.18
N GLU A 173 -6.54 -14.17 17.41
CA GLU A 173 -6.44 -15.62 17.69
C GLU A 173 -7.70 -16.42 17.35
N LYS A 174 -8.88 -15.80 17.48
CA LYS A 174 -10.15 -16.39 17.00
C LYS A 174 -10.19 -16.60 15.48
N ARG A 175 -9.39 -15.87 14.71
CA ARG A 175 -9.28 -16.06 13.26
C ARG A 175 -8.23 -17.11 12.92
N TYR A 176 -7.03 -16.96 13.48
CA TYR A 176 -5.92 -17.91 13.35
C TYR A 176 -5.26 -18.11 14.72
N SER A 177 -5.24 -19.35 15.24
CA SER A 177 -4.63 -19.63 16.55
C SER A 177 -3.14 -19.31 16.56
N ALA A 178 -2.59 -18.97 17.73
CA ALA A 178 -1.16 -18.67 17.88
C ALA A 178 -0.27 -19.82 17.35
N SER A 179 -0.64 -21.08 17.57
CA SER A 179 0.07 -22.24 17.03
C SER A 179 0.09 -22.26 15.50
N LEU A 180 -1.04 -21.98 14.85
CA LEU A 180 -1.10 -21.91 13.39
C LEU A 180 -0.28 -20.74 12.85
N GLN A 181 -0.29 -19.60 13.55
CA GLN A 181 0.50 -18.43 13.17
C GLN A 181 2.00 -18.66 13.26
N ASN A 182 2.45 -19.34 14.32
CA ASN A 182 3.83 -19.75 14.51
C ASN A 182 4.26 -20.78 13.47
N GLU A 183 3.40 -21.76 13.17
CA GLU A 183 3.68 -22.79 12.18
C GLU A 183 3.94 -22.20 10.79
N LEU A 184 3.06 -21.30 10.32
CA LEU A 184 3.26 -20.65 9.02
C LEU A 184 4.54 -19.81 9.00
N ALA A 185 4.78 -19.01 10.04
CA ALA A 185 5.98 -18.17 10.13
C ALA A 185 7.26 -19.02 10.13
N THR A 186 7.25 -20.19 10.79
CA THR A 186 8.38 -21.12 10.79
C THR A 186 8.63 -21.72 9.41
N ILE A 187 7.60 -22.23 8.74
CA ILE A 187 7.74 -22.76 7.37
C ILE A 187 8.32 -21.69 6.44
N MET A 188 7.76 -20.48 6.45
CA MET A 188 8.26 -19.37 5.63
C MET A 188 9.71 -19.01 5.96
N ARG A 189 10.05 -18.89 7.25
CA ARG A 189 11.40 -18.54 7.70
C ARG A 189 12.44 -19.55 7.26
N GLU A 190 12.16 -20.83 7.46
CA GLU A 190 13.09 -21.91 7.13
C GLU A 190 13.32 -21.96 5.63
N THR A 191 12.25 -21.96 4.82
CA THR A 191 12.36 -21.98 3.37
C THR A 191 13.06 -20.75 2.80
N VAL A 192 12.81 -19.54 3.33
CA VAL A 192 13.52 -18.34 2.85
C VAL A 192 15.02 -18.39 3.17
N LYS A 193 15.39 -18.92 4.33
CA LYS A 193 16.80 -19.04 4.74
C LYS A 193 17.60 -20.02 3.89
N GLU A 194 16.98 -21.07 3.37
CA GLU A 194 17.62 -22.03 2.43
C GLU A 194 18.17 -21.33 1.18
N TYR A 195 17.58 -20.19 0.80
CA TYR A 195 17.99 -19.38 -0.35
C TYR A 195 18.81 -18.13 0.04
N ASN A 196 19.36 -18.08 1.26
CA ASN A 196 20.04 -16.90 1.82
C ASN A 196 19.18 -15.62 1.81
N GLY A 197 17.85 -15.75 1.80
CA GLY A 197 16.94 -14.64 1.90
C GLY A 197 16.89 -14.07 3.32
N ALA A 198 16.62 -12.77 3.44
CA ALA A 198 16.35 -12.12 4.71
C ALA A 198 14.85 -12.22 5.07
N VAL A 199 14.56 -12.24 6.37
CA VAL A 199 13.19 -12.29 6.88
C VAL A 199 12.97 -11.19 7.93
N PHE A 200 11.82 -10.54 7.85
CA PHE A 200 11.33 -9.64 8.88
C PHE A 200 10.23 -10.32 9.70
N GLU A 201 10.46 -10.40 11.01
CA GLU A 201 9.58 -11.09 11.97
C GLU A 201 8.41 -10.20 12.43
N SER A 202 7.41 -10.00 11.56
CA SER A 202 6.29 -9.10 11.85
C SER A 202 5.56 -9.41 13.16
N GLN A 203 5.43 -10.69 13.55
CA GLN A 203 4.77 -11.08 14.80
C GLN A 203 5.49 -10.57 16.06
N LYS A 204 6.78 -10.24 15.99
CA LYS A 204 7.54 -9.70 17.14
C LYS A 204 7.23 -8.23 17.43
N CYS A 205 6.67 -7.51 16.45
CA CYS A 205 6.42 -6.07 16.57
C CYS A 205 4.95 -5.68 16.31
N THR A 206 4.09 -6.66 16.06
CA THR A 206 2.67 -6.44 15.80
C THR A 206 1.82 -7.18 16.82
N LYS A 207 0.72 -6.56 17.23
CA LYS A 207 -0.33 -7.19 18.03
C LYS A 207 -1.65 -6.76 17.47
N PHE A 208 -2.56 -7.70 17.24
CA PHE A 208 -3.91 -7.35 16.79
C PHE A 208 -4.68 -6.76 17.98
N THR A 209 -5.07 -5.49 17.87
CA THR A 209 -5.75 -4.75 18.95
C THR A 209 -7.22 -4.49 18.68
N ASP A 210 -7.66 -4.61 17.44
CA ASP A 210 -9.03 -4.35 17.07
C ASP A 210 -9.96 -5.49 17.50
N PRO A 211 -11.20 -5.17 17.86
CA PRO A 211 -12.13 -6.19 18.28
C PRO A 211 -12.61 -7.03 17.09
N TYR A 212 -12.52 -8.35 17.25
CA TYR A 212 -13.12 -9.33 16.37
C TYR A 212 -14.56 -9.65 16.82
N PRO A 213 -15.58 -9.74 15.94
CA PRO A 213 -15.54 -9.73 14.47
C PRO A 213 -15.82 -8.36 13.81
N ALA A 214 -15.77 -7.24 14.52
CA ALA A 214 -15.99 -5.93 13.89
C ALA A 214 -14.95 -5.64 12.80
N THR A 215 -13.76 -6.24 12.93
CA THR A 215 -12.80 -6.45 11.84
C THR A 215 -12.72 -7.93 11.48
N ASP A 216 -12.09 -8.26 10.35
CA ASP A 216 -11.91 -9.64 9.92
C ASP A 216 -10.82 -10.41 10.69
N GLY A 217 -10.19 -9.75 11.68
CA GLY A 217 -9.12 -10.32 12.49
C GLY A 217 -7.79 -10.43 11.74
N ILE A 218 -7.65 -9.76 10.59
CA ILE A 218 -6.48 -9.81 9.71
C ILE A 218 -5.99 -8.40 9.36
N HIS A 219 -6.88 -7.52 8.90
CA HIS A 219 -6.51 -6.19 8.44
C HIS A 219 -6.38 -5.22 9.60
N TYR A 220 -5.24 -4.52 9.63
CA TYR A 220 -4.93 -3.50 10.62
C TYR A 220 -5.55 -2.16 10.25
N GLY A 221 -5.92 -1.38 11.27
CA GLY A 221 -6.20 0.03 11.11
C GLY A 221 -5.01 0.80 10.52
N PRO A 222 -5.24 1.97 9.88
CA PRO A 222 -4.18 2.73 9.23
C PRO A 222 -3.02 3.13 10.16
N ILE A 223 -3.27 3.34 11.46
CA ILE A 223 -2.25 3.78 12.41
C ILE A 223 -1.28 2.64 12.70
N GLU A 224 -1.82 1.48 13.07
CA GLU A 224 -1.07 0.27 13.40
C GLU A 224 -0.33 -0.25 12.14
N ALA A 225 -0.97 -0.16 10.98
CA ALA A 225 -0.38 -0.50 9.68
C ALA A 225 0.86 0.37 9.36
N ARG A 226 0.81 1.69 9.64
CA ARG A 226 2.00 2.56 9.49
C ARG A 226 3.09 2.22 10.47
N GLN A 227 2.74 1.97 11.73
CA GLN A 227 3.72 1.59 12.76
C GLN A 227 4.44 0.31 12.38
N TRP A 228 3.72 -0.70 11.91
CA TRP A 228 4.31 -1.94 11.38
C TRP A 228 5.24 -1.65 10.20
N ALA A 229 4.78 -0.89 9.19
CA ALA A 229 5.60 -0.53 8.04
C ALA A 229 6.89 0.22 8.43
N SER A 230 6.83 1.16 9.38
CA SER A 230 8.02 1.87 9.86
C SER A 230 9.05 0.92 10.48
N ARG A 231 8.62 -0.15 11.16
CA ARG A 231 9.54 -1.18 11.68
C ARG A 231 10.18 -1.99 10.54
N VAL A 232 9.40 -2.36 9.53
CA VAL A 232 9.90 -3.04 8.33
C VAL A 232 10.94 -2.18 7.61
N VAL A 233 10.62 -0.91 7.36
CA VAL A 233 11.53 0.05 6.69
C VAL A 233 12.82 0.21 7.47
N SER A 234 12.74 0.35 8.80
CA SER A 234 13.93 0.49 9.64
C SER A 234 14.85 -0.72 9.54
N ASP A 235 14.29 -1.93 9.56
CA ASP A 235 15.06 -3.18 9.43
C ASP A 235 15.62 -3.34 8.01
N PHE A 236 14.80 -3.06 6.99
CA PHE A 236 15.21 -3.10 5.59
C PHE A 236 16.38 -2.16 5.30
N ASN A 237 16.37 -0.94 5.85
CA ASN A 237 17.47 0.00 5.67
C ASN A 237 18.78 -0.51 6.27
N VAL A 238 18.73 -1.21 7.41
CA VAL A 238 19.91 -1.88 7.99
C VAL A 238 20.39 -3.02 7.09
N TYR A 239 19.46 -3.84 6.61
CA TYR A 239 19.75 -4.93 5.68
C TYR A 239 20.44 -4.44 4.40
N MET A 240 19.93 -3.35 3.82
CA MET A 240 20.48 -2.73 2.61
C MET A 240 21.69 -1.84 2.86
N LYS A 241 22.08 -1.61 4.12
CA LYS A 241 23.16 -0.67 4.51
C LYS A 241 22.92 0.74 3.95
N ILE A 242 21.66 1.17 3.92
CA ILE A 242 21.29 2.52 3.49
C ILE A 242 21.67 3.48 4.61
N ASN A 243 22.71 4.28 4.38
CA ASN A 243 23.14 5.31 5.33
C ASN A 243 22.05 6.40 5.41
N SER A 244 21.67 6.79 6.63
CA SER A 244 20.63 7.81 6.89
C SER A 244 20.96 9.21 6.34
N SER A 245 22.15 9.42 5.76
CA SER A 245 22.56 10.68 5.11
C SER A 245 21.75 11.03 3.85
N TYR A 246 20.96 10.09 3.31
CA TYR A 246 20.03 10.37 2.20
C TYR A 246 18.75 11.11 2.63
N ALA A 247 18.48 11.26 3.93
CA ALA A 247 17.29 11.91 4.48
C ALA A 247 17.17 13.44 4.26
N SER A 248 18.02 14.04 3.42
CA SER A 248 17.98 15.48 3.15
C SER A 248 17.96 15.87 1.66
N LYS A 249 17.71 14.93 0.74
CA LYS A 249 17.34 15.34 -0.62
C LYS A 249 15.85 15.60 -0.66
N VAL A 250 15.50 16.88 -0.48
CA VAL A 250 14.20 17.49 -0.78
C VAL A 250 13.56 16.77 -1.98
N PRO A 251 12.29 16.34 -1.91
CA PRO A 251 11.65 15.71 -3.05
C PRO A 251 11.72 16.68 -4.24
N LEU A 252 12.45 16.28 -5.28
CA LEU A 252 12.34 16.93 -6.59
C LEU A 252 10.90 16.71 -7.03
N ARG A 253 10.07 17.72 -6.76
CA ARG A 253 8.73 17.86 -7.31
C ARG A 253 8.89 17.66 -8.81
N ALA A 254 8.32 16.59 -9.35
CA ALA A 254 8.23 16.41 -10.78
C ALA A 254 7.67 17.72 -11.35
N THR A 255 8.49 18.44 -12.12
CA THR A 255 8.06 19.65 -12.80
C THR A 255 6.87 19.26 -13.67
N PRO A 256 5.74 20.00 -13.61
CA PRO A 256 4.64 19.74 -14.51
C PRO A 256 5.15 19.81 -15.94
N ILE A 257 4.95 18.72 -16.69
CA ILE A 257 5.14 18.72 -18.15
C ILE A 257 4.30 19.87 -18.69
N LYS A 258 4.94 20.81 -19.39
CA LYS A 258 4.24 21.84 -20.18
C LYS A 258 3.39 21.12 -21.21
N VAL A 259 2.09 20.99 -20.93
CA VAL A 259 1.12 20.55 -21.93
C VAL A 259 0.96 21.71 -22.92
N SER A 260 1.27 21.47 -24.18
CA SER A 260 1.05 22.42 -25.27
C SER A 260 -0.46 22.73 -25.38
N PRO A 261 -0.87 24.01 -25.42
CA PRO A 261 -2.28 24.38 -25.40
C PRO A 261 -2.89 24.30 -26.81
N GLN A 262 -3.23 23.08 -27.25
CA GLN A 262 -4.15 22.89 -28.37
C GLN A 262 -5.02 21.65 -28.12
N SER A 263 -6.01 21.77 -27.22
CA SER A 263 -7.34 21.14 -27.35
C SER A 263 -8.12 21.16 -26.02
N THR A 264 -8.47 22.33 -25.49
CA THR A 264 -9.53 22.44 -24.46
C THR A 264 -10.19 23.81 -24.55
N ALA A 265 -10.85 24.06 -25.68
CA ALA A 265 -11.84 25.11 -25.81
C ALA A 265 -13.21 24.47 -26.03
N ALA A 266 -13.78 23.91 -24.96
CA ALA A 266 -15.22 23.74 -24.81
C ALA A 266 -15.51 23.27 -23.37
N PHE A 267 -16.50 23.90 -22.74
CA PHE A 267 -17.11 23.56 -21.44
C PHE A 267 -16.43 24.10 -20.17
N LEU A 268 -16.29 25.43 -20.09
CA LEU A 268 -16.43 26.14 -18.80
C LEU A 268 -17.09 27.50 -19.04
N ALA A 269 -18.40 27.57 -18.75
CA ALA A 269 -19.09 28.81 -18.44
C ALA A 269 -20.15 28.50 -17.37
N VAL A 270 -20.35 29.46 -16.44
CA VAL A 270 -21.26 29.43 -15.27
C VAL A 270 -20.59 28.73 -14.06
N GLU A 271 -20.30 29.34 -12.92
CA GLU A 271 -20.70 30.63 -12.32
C GLU A 271 -19.66 31.02 -11.25
N LYS A 272 -19.31 32.31 -11.18
CA LYS A 272 -18.51 32.89 -10.10
C LYS A 272 -19.45 33.47 -9.04
N SER A 273 -19.39 32.96 -7.81
CA SER A 273 -19.65 33.81 -6.64
C SER A 273 -18.94 33.27 -5.40
N LYS A 274 -17.93 34.03 -4.95
CA LYS A 274 -17.54 34.33 -3.57
C LYS A 274 -17.71 33.22 -2.52
N ILE A 275 -16.59 32.70 -2.02
CA ILE A 275 -16.13 32.92 -0.64
C ILE A 275 -14.62 32.63 -0.61
N ASN A 276 -13.89 33.60 -0.08
CA ASN A 276 -12.45 33.59 0.12
C ASN A 276 -12.21 33.09 1.55
N GLU A 277 -11.71 31.86 1.70
CA GLU A 277 -11.05 31.40 2.91
C GLU A 277 -10.04 30.32 2.49
N GLN A 278 -8.81 30.76 2.27
CA GLN A 278 -7.67 29.86 2.13
C GLN A 278 -7.36 29.30 3.51
N VAL A 279 -7.84 28.09 3.79
CA VAL A 279 -7.29 27.25 4.86
C VAL A 279 -6.23 26.37 4.22
N GLU A 280 -4.96 26.68 4.50
CA GLU A 280 -3.86 25.79 4.14
C GLU A 280 -4.03 24.43 4.84
N PRO A 281 -3.72 23.30 4.17
CA PRO A 281 -3.76 22.00 4.82
C PRO A 281 -2.65 21.92 5.86
N VAL A 282 -3.02 21.82 7.14
CA VAL A 282 -2.08 21.56 8.24
C VAL A 282 -1.57 20.12 8.09
N VAL A 283 -0.36 19.97 7.54
CA VAL A 283 0.28 18.67 7.23
C VAL A 283 0.71 17.88 8.48
N ASN A 284 0.56 18.41 9.69
CA ASN A 284 1.11 17.77 10.91
C ASN A 284 0.12 17.48 12.05
N ALA A 285 -1.19 17.55 11.82
CA ALA A 285 -2.17 17.11 12.83
C ALA A 285 -2.17 15.58 12.92
N LYS A 286 -1.46 15.05 13.93
CA LYS A 286 -1.51 13.63 14.29
C LYS A 286 -2.96 13.32 14.69
N LEU A 287 -3.67 12.56 13.87
CA LEU A 287 -5.00 12.02 14.18
C LEU A 287 -4.88 11.29 15.53
N ASP A 288 -5.43 11.86 16.61
CA ASP A 288 -5.58 11.13 17.86
C ASP A 288 -6.75 10.17 17.64
N PRO A 289 -6.48 8.85 17.54
CA PRO A 289 -7.55 7.90 17.31
C PRO A 289 -8.61 7.96 18.40
N ASN A 290 -8.30 8.38 19.63
CA ASN A 290 -9.26 8.33 20.72
C ASN A 290 -10.16 9.57 20.84
N GLN A 291 -9.85 10.64 20.11
CA GLN A 291 -10.61 11.88 20.20
C GLN A 291 -11.85 11.83 19.28
N PRO A 292 -13.04 12.20 19.80
CA PRO A 292 -14.21 12.38 18.94
C PRO A 292 -13.96 13.49 17.91
N VAL A 293 -14.39 13.23 16.67
CA VAL A 293 -14.39 14.22 15.58
C VAL A 293 -15.81 14.69 15.34
N GLU A 294 -15.98 15.95 14.96
CA GLU A 294 -17.31 16.52 14.72
C GLU A 294 -17.33 17.09 13.30
N LEU A 295 -18.08 16.43 12.42
CA LEU A 295 -17.96 16.65 10.98
C LEU A 295 -19.32 16.93 10.37
N LYS A 296 -19.36 17.91 9.45
CA LYS A 296 -20.40 18.01 8.43
C LYS A 296 -19.98 17.16 7.24
N LEU A 297 -20.84 16.22 6.85
CA LEU A 297 -20.54 15.14 5.93
C LEU A 297 -21.56 15.11 4.81
N ARG A 298 -21.13 14.69 3.61
CA ARG A 298 -22.02 14.39 2.47
C ARG A 298 -21.89 12.93 2.09
N LEU A 299 -22.99 12.18 2.04
CA LEU A 299 -22.97 10.76 1.74
C LEU A 299 -22.61 10.53 0.27
N VAL A 300 -21.51 9.84 -0.02
CA VAL A 300 -21.05 9.58 -1.41
C VAL A 300 -21.22 8.12 -1.82
N ALA A 301 -21.21 7.19 -0.87
CA ALA A 301 -21.51 5.78 -1.13
C ALA A 301 -22.05 5.10 0.14
N LYS A 302 -22.90 4.08 -0.01
CA LYS A 302 -23.39 3.28 1.11
C LYS A 302 -23.50 1.81 0.77
N SER A 303 -23.22 0.96 1.75
CA SER A 303 -23.42 -0.48 1.63
C SER A 303 -24.91 -0.83 1.49
N THR A 304 -25.21 -1.85 0.69
CA THR A 304 -26.58 -2.27 0.39
C THR A 304 -26.88 -3.66 0.95
N ILE A 305 -28.03 -3.81 1.60
CA ILE A 305 -28.58 -5.10 2.05
C ILE A 305 -29.70 -5.48 1.09
N GLN A 306 -29.51 -6.51 0.27
CA GLN A 306 -30.46 -6.87 -0.78
C GLN A 306 -31.69 -7.60 -0.24
N ASN A 307 -31.54 -8.50 0.74
CA ASN A 307 -32.68 -9.24 1.30
C ASN A 307 -32.57 -9.39 2.83
N LEU A 308 -33.34 -8.58 3.56
CA LEU A 308 -33.35 -8.61 5.03
C LEU A 308 -34.10 -9.82 5.60
N ASN A 309 -35.07 -10.36 4.86
CA ASN A 309 -35.85 -11.51 5.30
C ASN A 309 -35.01 -12.80 5.30
N GLU A 310 -34.04 -12.89 4.40
CA GLU A 310 -33.10 -14.01 4.31
C GLU A 310 -31.81 -13.80 5.12
N ALA A 311 -31.60 -12.59 5.66
CA ALA A 311 -30.40 -12.30 6.44
C ALA A 311 -30.33 -13.19 7.70
N PRO A 312 -29.17 -13.79 8.00
CA PRO A 312 -28.99 -14.64 9.19
C PRO A 312 -28.81 -13.85 10.49
N TYR A 313 -28.90 -12.52 10.45
CA TYR A 313 -28.64 -11.62 11.56
C TYR A 313 -29.85 -10.78 11.96
N ARG A 314 -29.95 -10.47 13.26
CA ARG A 314 -30.99 -9.58 13.81
C ARG A 314 -30.59 -8.11 13.84
N HIS A 315 -29.29 -7.84 13.94
CA HIS A 315 -28.72 -6.51 13.99
C HIS A 315 -27.55 -6.41 13.01
N ALA A 316 -27.44 -5.29 12.31
CA ALA A 316 -26.34 -5.05 11.39
C ALA A 316 -25.89 -3.59 11.34
N LEU A 317 -24.58 -3.44 11.20
CA LEU A 317 -23.92 -2.20 10.81
C LEU A 317 -23.76 -2.17 9.29
N GLY A 318 -23.99 -1.02 8.67
CA GLY A 318 -23.73 -0.77 7.26
C GLY A 318 -22.63 0.28 7.13
N VAL A 319 -21.60 -0.01 6.34
CA VAL A 319 -20.49 0.91 6.11
C VAL A 319 -20.85 1.92 5.03
N PHE A 320 -20.81 3.19 5.39
CA PHE A 320 -21.09 4.32 4.51
C PHE A 320 -19.81 5.15 4.34
N GLU A 321 -19.54 5.63 3.12
CA GLU A 321 -18.43 6.54 2.81
C GLU A 321 -18.99 7.94 2.60
N TYR A 322 -18.40 8.90 3.30
CA TYR A 322 -18.77 10.31 3.23
C TYR A 322 -17.60 11.17 2.73
N GLU A 323 -17.92 12.23 2.01
CA GLU A 323 -17.05 13.39 1.82
C GLU A 323 -17.15 14.31 3.04
N VAL A 324 -16.01 14.80 3.54
CA VAL A 324 -15.95 15.77 4.64
C VAL A 324 -16.18 17.16 4.06
N VAL A 325 -17.38 17.70 4.29
CA VAL A 325 -17.77 19.05 3.85
C VAL A 325 -17.17 20.12 4.76
N LYS A 326 -17.20 19.86 6.07
CA LYS A 326 -16.61 20.75 7.08
C LYS A 326 -16.16 19.94 8.28
N ASP A 327 -14.93 20.17 8.71
CA ASP A 327 -14.45 19.73 10.02
C ASP A 327 -14.73 20.82 11.04
N LEU A 328 -15.61 20.54 12.01
CA LEU A 328 -16.05 21.53 13.00
C LEU A 328 -15.04 21.71 14.14
N ARG A 329 -14.12 20.75 14.33
CA ARG A 329 -13.09 20.81 15.38
C ARG A 329 -11.67 20.97 14.84
N GLY A 330 -11.47 20.80 13.54
CA GLY A 330 -10.16 20.91 12.89
C GLY A 330 -9.21 19.75 13.23
N ASN A 331 -9.74 18.60 13.66
CA ASN A 331 -8.97 17.44 14.10
C ASN A 331 -9.10 16.20 13.19
N TYR A 332 -9.70 16.34 12.00
CA TYR A 332 -9.82 15.29 10.99
C TYR A 332 -9.15 15.70 9.66
N PRO A 333 -7.95 15.15 9.34
CA PRO A 333 -7.14 15.61 8.22
C PRO A 333 -7.54 15.02 6.85
N LEU A 334 -8.49 14.08 6.78
CA LEU A 334 -8.83 13.39 5.55
C LEU A 334 -10.09 13.98 4.90
N LYS A 335 -10.12 14.02 3.56
CA LYS A 335 -11.28 14.50 2.79
C LYS A 335 -12.47 13.54 2.79
N LYS A 336 -12.24 12.29 3.19
CA LYS A 336 -13.24 11.23 3.21
C LYS A 336 -13.16 10.47 4.51
N ILE A 337 -14.29 9.92 4.93
CA ILE A 337 -14.42 9.12 6.14
C ILE A 337 -15.36 7.93 5.90
N ARG A 338 -15.08 6.80 6.55
CA ARG A 338 -16.01 5.67 6.63
C ARG A 338 -16.69 5.65 7.98
N VAL A 339 -18.01 5.51 7.93
CA VAL A 339 -18.86 5.49 9.12
C VAL A 339 -19.74 4.25 9.09
N ALA A 340 -19.61 3.40 10.11
CA ALA A 340 -20.52 2.30 10.38
C ALA A 340 -21.79 2.84 11.04
N HIS A 341 -22.94 2.64 10.38
CA HIS A 341 -24.24 2.99 10.95
C HIS A 341 -25.00 1.73 11.32
N GLY A 342 -25.75 1.73 12.42
CA GLY A 342 -26.78 0.72 12.67
C GLY A 342 -27.86 0.81 11.59
N VAL A 343 -27.81 -0.05 10.58
CA VAL A 343 -28.75 -0.06 9.43
C VAL A 343 -29.88 -1.06 9.62
N VAL A 344 -29.67 -2.08 10.45
CA VAL A 344 -30.69 -3.06 10.83
C VAL A 344 -30.74 -3.19 12.35
N PHE A 345 -31.94 -3.08 12.91
CA PHE A 345 -32.21 -3.37 14.30
C PHE A 345 -33.44 -4.26 14.43
N ASN A 346 -33.32 -5.39 15.12
CA ASN A 346 -34.37 -6.39 15.27
C ASN A 346 -35.06 -6.75 13.94
N ARG A 347 -34.25 -7.07 12.91
CA ARG A 347 -34.68 -7.39 11.53
C ARG A 347 -35.51 -6.30 10.84
N ARG A 348 -35.37 -5.03 11.25
CA ARG A 348 -35.99 -3.87 10.57
C ARG A 348 -34.93 -2.86 10.16
N PHE A 349 -35.11 -2.27 8.98
CA PHE A 349 -34.28 -1.15 8.55
C PHE A 349 -34.46 0.07 9.45
N THR A 350 -33.35 0.68 9.86
CA THR A 350 -33.34 1.93 10.61
C THR A 350 -33.48 3.15 9.69
N SER A 351 -33.57 4.35 10.26
CA SER A 351 -33.53 5.60 9.49
C SER A 351 -32.21 5.79 8.74
N ALA A 352 -31.08 5.32 9.30
CA ALA A 352 -29.78 5.41 8.64
C ALA A 352 -29.75 4.64 7.31
N ALA A 353 -30.39 3.48 7.23
CA ALA A 353 -30.48 2.68 6.00
C ALA A 353 -31.18 3.44 4.84
N ARG A 354 -32.09 4.38 5.18
CA ARG A 354 -32.92 5.13 4.23
C ARG A 354 -32.24 6.37 3.64
N ARG A 355 -31.06 6.77 4.14
CA ARG A 355 -30.30 7.93 3.62
C ARG A 355 -29.98 7.77 2.13
N LYS A 356 -30.03 8.85 1.39
CA LYS A 356 -29.73 8.90 -0.05
C LYS A 356 -28.32 9.44 -0.26
N ILE A 357 -27.68 8.97 -1.34
CA ILE A 357 -26.41 9.56 -1.79
C ILE A 357 -26.67 11.04 -2.09
N GLY A 358 -25.80 11.92 -1.61
CA GLY A 358 -25.94 13.36 -1.64
C GLY A 358 -26.46 13.97 -0.34
N ASP A 359 -27.08 13.19 0.55
CA ASP A 359 -27.56 13.71 1.84
C ASP A 359 -26.41 14.29 2.68
N GLU A 360 -26.62 15.47 3.25
CA GLU A 360 -25.69 16.09 4.19
C GLU A 360 -26.12 15.88 5.64
N ILE A 361 -25.16 15.65 6.53
CA ILE A 361 -25.41 15.46 7.95
C ILE A 361 -24.24 15.95 8.81
N ALA A 362 -24.54 16.54 9.96
CA ALA A 362 -23.56 16.77 11.02
C ALA A 362 -23.57 15.60 12.01
N LEU A 363 -22.39 15.04 12.30
CA LEU A 363 -22.23 13.93 13.24
C LEU A 363 -21.04 14.17 14.17
N GLU A 364 -21.21 13.88 15.45
CA GLU A 364 -20.09 13.56 16.34
C GLU A 364 -19.77 12.08 16.17
N LEU A 365 -18.53 11.79 15.79
CA LEU A 365 -18.04 10.46 15.45
C LEU A 365 -16.91 10.05 16.38
N VAL A 366 -16.86 8.77 16.69
CA VAL A 366 -15.75 8.12 17.43
C VAL A 366 -15.31 6.87 16.66
N PRO A 367 -14.09 6.35 16.86
CA PRO A 367 -13.72 5.07 16.26
C PRO A 367 -14.70 3.98 16.67
N LEU A 368 -14.96 3.05 15.75
CA LEU A 368 -15.84 1.92 16.03
C LEU A 368 -15.35 1.10 17.24
N SER A 369 -14.04 1.00 17.44
CA SER A 369 -13.41 0.28 18.56
C SER A 369 -13.82 0.81 19.94
N LYS A 370 -14.34 2.04 20.06
CA LYS A 370 -14.82 2.63 21.32
C LYS A 370 -16.10 1.97 21.85
N TYR A 371 -16.84 1.23 21.01
CA TYR A 371 -18.09 0.56 21.40
C TYR A 371 -17.99 -0.95 21.25
N PRO A 372 -17.41 -1.66 22.24
CA PRO A 372 -17.18 -3.11 22.15
C PRO A 372 -18.45 -3.95 21.93
N ASN A 373 -19.60 -3.45 22.35
CA ASN A 373 -20.91 -4.08 22.16
C ASN A 373 -21.33 -4.14 20.68
N LEU A 374 -20.92 -3.17 19.86
CA LEU A 374 -21.22 -3.15 18.43
C LEU A 374 -20.49 -4.25 17.65
N ASN A 375 -19.43 -4.83 18.23
CA ASN A 375 -18.72 -5.96 17.60
C ASN A 375 -19.57 -7.22 17.50
N THR A 376 -20.65 -7.32 18.28
CA THR A 376 -21.59 -8.45 18.18
C THR A 376 -22.55 -8.34 16.99
N TRP A 377 -22.60 -7.17 16.33
CA TRP A 377 -23.47 -6.93 15.19
C TRP A 377 -22.78 -7.37 13.89
N HIS A 378 -23.57 -7.79 12.92
CA HIS A 378 -23.05 -8.13 11.61
C HIS A 378 -22.67 -6.86 10.84
N THR A 379 -21.45 -6.76 10.30
CA THR A 379 -21.04 -5.62 9.48
C THR A 379 -21.18 -5.94 8.01
N VAL A 380 -21.98 -5.14 7.31
CA VAL A 380 -22.14 -5.17 5.85
C VAL A 380 -21.30 -4.04 5.25
N ASP A 381 -20.20 -4.42 4.59
CA ASP A 381 -19.41 -3.52 3.75
C ASP A 381 -19.43 -4.04 2.31
N SER A 382 -20.30 -3.47 1.49
CA SER A 382 -20.36 -3.75 0.05
C SER A 382 -19.67 -2.64 -0.77
N LEU A 383 -18.98 -1.72 -0.10
CA LEU A 383 -18.23 -0.66 -0.77
C LEU A 383 -16.90 -1.22 -1.28
N ARG A 384 -16.35 -0.56 -2.30
CA ARG A 384 -14.99 -0.84 -2.77
C ARG A 384 -14.03 -0.74 -1.58
N ALA A 385 -13.19 -1.74 -1.34
CA ALA A 385 -12.27 -1.72 -0.21
C ALA A 385 -11.39 -0.45 -0.21
N ASN A 386 -11.32 0.23 0.94
CA ASN A 386 -10.45 1.39 1.15
C ASN A 386 -9.75 1.26 2.51
N PHE A 387 -8.60 0.60 2.49
CA PHE A 387 -7.80 0.27 3.68
C PHE A 387 -7.06 1.48 4.27
N ASP A 388 -7.19 2.67 3.66
CA ASP A 388 -6.58 3.91 4.16
C ASP A 388 -7.53 4.70 5.08
N LEU A 389 -8.83 4.42 5.04
CA LEU A 389 -9.82 5.14 5.82
C LEU A 389 -10.13 4.38 7.11
N PRO A 390 -9.93 5.00 8.30
CA PRO A 390 -10.37 4.41 9.55
C PRO A 390 -11.91 4.29 9.58
N LEU A 391 -12.41 3.30 10.30
CA LEU A 391 -13.84 3.08 10.46
C LEU A 391 -14.36 3.73 11.76
N TYR A 392 -15.21 4.74 11.60
CA TYR A 392 -15.89 5.45 12.68
C TYR A 392 -17.32 4.97 12.87
N THR A 393 -17.98 5.42 13.93
CA THR A 393 -19.41 5.25 14.18
C THR A 393 -19.96 6.51 14.86
N PRO A 394 -21.24 6.88 14.67
CA PRO A 394 -21.85 7.95 15.46
C PRO A 394 -21.69 7.69 16.95
N ARG A 395 -21.38 8.74 17.70
CA ARG A 395 -21.37 8.67 19.16
C ARG A 395 -22.75 8.26 19.64
N LEU A 396 -22.82 7.13 20.31
CA LEU A 396 -24.01 6.64 21.00
C LEU A 396 -24.07 7.32 22.37
N ASN A 397 -25.24 7.86 22.69
CA ASN A 397 -25.55 8.49 23.98
C ASN A 397 -26.04 7.47 25.00
#